data_AF-A0A6A6UPY7-F1
#
_entry.id   AF-A0A6A6UPY7-F1
#
_cell.length_a   1.000
_cell.length_b   1.000
_cell.length_c   1.000
_cell.angle_alpha   90.00
_cell.angle_beta   90.00
_cell.angle_gamma   90.00
#
_symmetry.space_group_name_H-M   'P 1'
#
loop_
_entity.id
_entity.type
_entity.pdbx_description
1 polymer ?
#
loop_
_entity_poly.entity_id
_entity_poly.type
_entity_poly.pdbx_seq_one_letter_code
_entity_poly.pdbx_strand_id
1 'polypeptide(L)'
;MQSSTPSSSYPASTTSLPFRSGTSITSNRISGEDEDPTDTTMTVPAVSSIFLDLPLIKDSHLETTSSEAQDETVKECLPFLTLQNFEPENLTEEGLPRLQRAKHIKFLKTSIEMTYPKGFTPMDSSRPWTVYWSLVGLHMLGEDPSQWRDRVIATAQQVQNPDGGFGGGAGQLAHSATSYAIILALVTVGGKEALDAVDRKNMWHWLGRMKQKDGGFTVCAGGEEDIRGAYCSMTLIALLNLPLELPPDSPARVNGNETFLTGLPEWIQRCQTYEGGIAGLPDSEAHGAYAFCALACLSIIGPPAKMIPKYLDVPSLIHCLSSLQHAPETGFAGRTNKLVDGCYSHWVGGCWSLLSAALGLVTTDLWSREGLARYILCCCQGDRGGLRDKPSKHPDAYHTNYCLAGLSAAQYVAEYVVPEGENSSETLDDELAGIVALTAPFQWRIERESEGPWSEEVKVMPVHPVFVVPVNRVKECHDYFETKSGF
;
A
#
# COMPACT_ATOMS: atom_id res chain seq x y z
N MET A 1 29.71 -46.39 -33.50
CA MET A 1 30.26 -45.37 -32.59
C MET A 1 29.25 -45.19 -31.47
N GLN A 2 29.57 -45.76 -30.31
CA GLN A 2 28.72 -45.75 -29.12
C GLN A 2 28.78 -44.37 -28.46
N SER A 3 27.62 -43.77 -28.20
CA SER A 3 27.49 -42.54 -27.41
C SER A 3 27.34 -42.90 -25.94
N SER A 4 28.34 -42.53 -25.14
CA SER A 4 28.30 -42.62 -23.68
C SER A 4 27.77 -41.32 -23.08
N THR A 5 26.61 -41.40 -22.42
CA THR A 5 26.09 -40.39 -21.51
C THR A 5 26.72 -40.56 -20.12
N PRO A 6 27.10 -39.49 -19.40
CA PRO A 6 27.29 -39.54 -17.96
C PRO A 6 26.03 -39.06 -17.24
N SER A 7 25.46 -39.94 -16.42
CA SER A 7 24.44 -39.62 -15.41
C SER A 7 25.07 -38.84 -14.25
N SER A 8 24.57 -37.65 -13.96
CA SER A 8 24.88 -36.89 -12.75
C SER A 8 23.64 -36.82 -11.87
N SER A 9 23.54 -37.74 -10.91
CA SER A 9 22.60 -37.68 -9.79
C SER A 9 23.11 -36.68 -8.74
N TYR A 10 22.43 -35.54 -8.59
CA TYR A 10 22.59 -34.68 -7.41
C TYR A 10 21.66 -35.18 -6.29
N PRO A 11 22.13 -35.41 -5.05
CA PRO A 11 21.24 -35.65 -3.93
C PRO A 11 20.60 -34.32 -3.52
N ALA A 12 19.27 -34.29 -3.43
CA ALA A 12 18.54 -33.22 -2.77
C ALA A 12 18.83 -33.30 -1.26
N SER A 13 19.67 -32.40 -0.77
CA SER A 13 19.89 -32.15 0.65
C SER A 13 18.98 -31.01 1.07
N THR A 14 17.81 -31.34 1.61
CA THR A 14 17.00 -30.43 2.43
C THR A 14 17.79 -30.10 3.68
N THR A 15 18.54 -29.01 3.64
CA THR A 15 19.33 -28.54 4.78
C THR A 15 18.41 -27.61 5.57
N SER A 16 17.89 -28.10 6.69
CA SER A 16 17.22 -27.28 7.69
C SER A 16 18.22 -26.24 8.21
N LEU A 17 17.89 -24.96 8.10
CA LEU A 17 18.68 -23.85 8.65
C LEU A 17 18.79 -23.98 10.19
N PRO A 18 19.95 -23.70 10.80
CA PRO A 18 20.13 -23.85 12.23
C PRO A 18 19.37 -22.75 13.00
N PHE A 19 18.54 -23.19 13.94
CA PHE A 19 17.87 -22.33 14.93
C PHE A 19 18.90 -21.89 15.98
N ARG A 20 19.09 -20.58 16.21
CA ARG A 20 19.88 -20.09 17.35
C ARG A 20 19.00 -20.09 18.59
N SER A 21 19.39 -20.81 19.62
CA SER A 21 18.68 -20.84 20.92
C SER A 21 18.57 -19.43 21.51
N GLY A 22 17.41 -19.13 22.10
CA GLY A 22 17.02 -17.80 22.57
C GLY A 22 18.07 -17.09 23.43
N THR A 23 18.22 -15.79 23.20
CA THR A 23 18.97 -14.89 24.08
C THR A 23 18.16 -14.64 25.34
N SER A 24 18.64 -15.08 26.50
CA SER A 24 18.11 -14.61 27.77
C SER A 24 18.56 -13.16 27.95
N ILE A 25 17.66 -12.21 27.70
CA ILE A 25 17.90 -10.80 28.02
C ILE A 25 17.68 -10.68 29.53
N THR A 26 18.78 -10.63 30.29
CA THR A 26 18.75 -10.42 31.73
C THR A 26 18.75 -8.91 32.00
N SER A 27 17.72 -8.44 32.71
CA SER A 27 17.65 -7.09 33.25
C SER A 27 18.74 -6.92 34.31
N ASN A 28 19.76 -6.10 34.04
CA ASN A 28 20.75 -5.73 35.05
C ASN A 28 20.13 -4.68 35.99
N ARG A 29 19.41 -5.14 37.02
CA ARG A 29 19.14 -4.31 38.20
C ARG A 29 20.43 -4.17 39.01
N ILE A 30 20.85 -2.92 39.21
CA ILE A 30 21.87 -2.56 40.21
C ILE A 30 21.34 -3.01 41.58
N SER A 31 22.13 -3.83 42.26
CA SER A 31 21.80 -4.54 43.48
C SER A 31 21.58 -3.61 44.69
N GLY A 32 20.37 -3.69 45.25
CA GLY A 32 20.09 -3.53 46.67
C GLY A 32 19.37 -4.81 47.12
N GLU A 33 19.91 -5.45 48.15
CA GLU A 33 19.47 -6.74 48.68
C GLU A 33 17.98 -6.72 49.07
N ASP A 34 17.18 -7.60 48.46
CA ASP A 34 16.07 -8.34 49.08
C ASP A 34 15.49 -9.32 48.03
N GLU A 35 15.42 -10.61 48.38
CA GLU A 35 14.86 -11.68 47.55
C GLU A 35 13.34 -11.53 47.41
N ASP A 36 12.84 -11.29 46.20
CA ASP A 36 11.40 -11.29 45.87
C ASP A 36 11.09 -12.45 44.89
N PRO A 37 10.20 -13.40 45.22
CA PRO A 37 10.00 -14.60 44.42
C PRO A 37 8.90 -14.40 43.37
N THR A 38 9.17 -13.58 42.34
CA THR A 38 8.50 -13.68 41.02
C THR A 38 9.42 -13.11 39.93
N ASP A 39 10.57 -13.74 39.70
CA ASP A 39 11.36 -13.47 38.50
C ASP A 39 10.76 -14.29 37.35
N THR A 40 9.67 -13.79 36.76
CA THR A 40 9.19 -14.29 35.46
C THR A 40 10.15 -13.80 34.38
N THR A 41 11.25 -14.52 34.18
CA THR A 41 12.09 -14.35 33.00
C THR A 41 11.25 -14.58 31.75
N MET A 42 10.87 -13.50 31.05
CA MET A 42 10.25 -13.61 29.73
C MET A 42 11.27 -14.20 28.75
N THR A 43 11.09 -15.45 28.38
CA THR A 43 11.88 -16.08 27.31
C THR A 43 11.35 -15.59 25.97
N VAL A 44 12.02 -14.59 25.39
CA VAL A 44 11.72 -14.12 24.03
C VAL A 44 11.97 -15.26 23.04
N PRO A 45 11.01 -15.59 22.16
CA PRO A 45 11.19 -16.63 21.15
C PRO A 45 12.42 -16.35 20.29
N ALA A 46 13.13 -17.41 19.91
CA ALA A 46 14.27 -17.28 19.04
C ALA A 46 13.84 -16.72 17.67
N VAL A 47 14.40 -15.57 17.32
CA VAL A 47 14.23 -14.96 16.01
C VAL A 47 15.00 -15.77 14.98
N SER A 48 14.36 -16.12 13.85
CA SER A 48 14.99 -16.88 12.77
C SER A 48 16.29 -16.22 12.31
N SER A 49 17.31 -17.02 12.03
CA SER A 49 18.62 -16.53 11.59
C SER A 49 18.55 -15.73 10.28
N ILE A 50 17.55 -15.98 9.43
CA ILE A 50 17.34 -15.22 8.19
C ILE A 50 17.06 -13.73 8.43
N PHE A 51 16.63 -13.35 9.64
CA PHE A 51 16.37 -11.97 10.03
C PHE A 51 17.57 -11.31 10.74
N LEU A 52 18.63 -12.08 11.01
CA LEU A 52 19.74 -11.66 11.86
C LEU A 52 21.10 -11.74 11.16
N ASP A 53 21.25 -12.69 10.25
CA ASP A 53 22.50 -12.96 9.56
C ASP A 53 22.58 -12.19 8.24
N LEU A 54 23.78 -11.76 7.89
CA LEU A 54 24.06 -11.15 6.58
C LEU A 54 23.84 -12.18 5.46
N PRO A 55 23.49 -11.73 4.24
CA PRO A 55 23.45 -12.62 3.09
C PRO A 55 24.77 -13.36 2.91
N LEU A 56 24.69 -14.66 2.61
CA LEU A 56 25.87 -15.53 2.46
C LEU A 56 26.77 -15.09 1.31
N ILE A 57 26.18 -14.51 0.26
CA ILE A 57 26.88 -14.04 -0.93
C ILE A 57 27.14 -12.55 -0.77
N LYS A 58 28.42 -12.18 -0.78
CA LYS A 58 28.88 -10.80 -0.86
C LYS A 58 29.93 -10.68 -1.97
N ASP A 59 29.69 -9.78 -2.90
CA ASP A 59 30.64 -9.48 -3.97
C ASP A 59 31.82 -8.68 -3.43
N SER A 60 32.78 -9.37 -2.82
CA SER A 60 33.93 -8.75 -2.13
C SER A 60 34.95 -8.07 -3.05
N HIS A 61 34.79 -8.19 -4.37
CA HIS A 61 35.73 -7.66 -5.37
C HIS A 61 35.18 -6.46 -6.13
N LEU A 62 33.92 -6.06 -5.89
CA LEU A 62 33.28 -4.94 -6.57
C LEU A 62 32.47 -4.11 -5.57
N GLU A 63 33.12 -3.08 -5.04
CA GLU A 63 32.46 -2.06 -4.21
C GLU A 63 31.95 -0.93 -5.09
N THR A 64 30.70 -0.56 -4.87
CA THR A 64 29.99 0.51 -5.58
C THR A 64 29.21 1.34 -4.57
N THR A 65 28.75 2.51 -4.99
CA THR A 65 27.87 3.34 -4.15
C THR A 65 26.58 2.60 -3.74
N SER A 66 26.09 1.67 -4.57
CA SER A 66 24.93 0.84 -4.23
C SER A 66 25.25 -0.18 -3.14
N SER A 67 26.39 -0.88 -3.23
CA SER A 67 26.79 -1.86 -2.22
C SER A 67 27.15 -1.20 -0.89
N GLU A 68 27.80 -0.03 -0.94
CA GLU A 68 28.10 0.79 0.26
C GLU A 68 26.81 1.21 0.96
N ALA A 69 25.85 1.79 0.24
CA ALA A 69 24.57 2.22 0.79
C ALA A 69 23.75 1.04 1.35
N GLN A 70 23.80 -0.12 0.70
CA GLN A 70 23.17 -1.36 1.18
C GLN A 70 23.82 -1.82 2.48
N ASP A 71 25.15 -1.90 2.55
CA ASP A 71 25.87 -2.27 3.76
C ASP A 71 25.58 -1.30 4.93
N GLU A 72 25.50 0.00 4.66
CA GLU A 72 25.12 1.02 5.66
C GLU A 72 23.68 0.82 6.16
N THR A 73 22.75 0.53 5.26
CA THR A 73 21.33 0.29 5.61
C THR A 73 21.17 -0.95 6.47
N VAL A 74 21.88 -2.04 6.13
CA VAL A 74 21.89 -3.26 6.94
C VAL A 74 22.47 -2.99 8.34
N LYS A 75 23.58 -2.24 8.42
CA LYS A 75 24.20 -1.87 9.70
C LYS A 75 23.27 -1.05 10.60
N GLU A 76 22.47 -0.14 10.06
CA GLU A 76 21.51 0.62 10.87
C GLU A 76 20.29 -0.22 11.30
N CYS A 77 19.87 -1.21 10.52
CA CYS A 77 18.70 -2.05 10.83
C CYS A 77 19.02 -3.17 11.83
N LEU A 78 20.19 -3.80 11.74
CA LEU A 78 20.56 -4.98 12.53
C LEU A 78 20.37 -4.83 14.05
N PRO A 79 20.75 -3.71 14.71
CA PRO A 79 20.54 -3.54 16.15
C PRO A 79 19.06 -3.58 16.57
N PHE A 80 18.17 -3.14 15.67
CA PHE A 80 16.73 -3.21 15.91
C PHE A 80 16.17 -4.61 15.67
N LEU A 81 16.62 -5.29 14.60
CA LEU A 81 16.16 -6.63 14.24
C LEU A 81 16.63 -7.71 15.21
N THR A 82 17.85 -7.56 15.74
CA THR A 82 18.42 -8.41 16.80
C THR A 82 17.80 -8.16 18.18
N LEU A 83 16.86 -7.22 18.27
CA LEU A 83 16.19 -6.78 19.49
C LEU A 83 17.14 -6.24 20.58
N GLN A 84 18.40 -5.95 20.25
CA GLN A 84 19.41 -5.48 21.21
C GLN A 84 19.04 -4.14 21.87
N ASN A 85 18.23 -3.34 21.17
CA ASN A 85 17.77 -2.03 21.65
C ASN A 85 16.42 -2.07 22.36
N PHE A 86 15.84 -3.25 22.63
CA PHE A 86 14.53 -3.39 23.22
C PHE A 86 14.62 -4.04 24.60
N GLU A 87 14.08 -3.35 25.60
CA GLU A 87 13.84 -3.95 26.92
C GLU A 87 12.75 -5.03 26.81
N PRO A 88 12.84 -6.13 27.56
CA PRO A 88 11.88 -7.25 27.48
C PRO A 88 10.42 -6.83 27.64
N GLU A 89 10.11 -5.86 28.51
CA GLU A 89 8.74 -5.36 28.70
C GLU A 89 8.13 -4.67 27.48
N ASN A 90 8.97 -4.24 26.52
CA ASN A 90 8.52 -3.60 25.28
C ASN A 90 8.28 -4.62 24.15
N LEU A 91 8.49 -5.91 24.41
CA LEU A 91 8.24 -7.00 23.49
C LEU A 91 6.91 -7.68 23.80
N THR A 92 6.32 -8.31 22.79
CA THR A 92 5.23 -9.27 22.95
C THR A 92 5.78 -10.65 23.31
N GLU A 93 4.91 -11.56 23.74
CA GLU A 93 5.31 -12.96 24.00
C GLU A 93 5.89 -13.65 22.76
N GLU A 94 5.50 -13.20 21.55
CA GLU A 94 5.98 -13.70 20.27
C GLU A 94 7.32 -13.08 19.81
N GLY A 95 7.90 -12.17 20.61
CA GLY A 95 9.18 -11.53 20.30
C GLY A 95 9.10 -10.49 19.18
N LEU A 96 8.01 -9.74 19.15
CA LEU A 96 7.87 -8.51 18.36
C LEU A 96 7.86 -7.28 19.28
N PRO A 97 8.46 -6.15 18.87
CA PRO A 97 8.23 -4.89 19.56
C PRO A 97 6.75 -4.50 19.53
N ARG A 98 6.23 -4.10 20.68
CA ARG A 98 4.87 -3.58 20.80
C ARG A 98 4.69 -2.35 19.90
N LEU A 99 3.53 -2.24 19.26
CA LEU A 99 3.18 -1.06 18.49
C LEU A 99 2.99 0.12 19.46
N GLN A 100 3.72 1.22 19.27
CA GLN A 100 3.68 2.40 20.15
C GLN A 100 2.43 3.27 19.86
N ARG A 101 1.25 2.63 19.87
CA ARG A 101 -0.04 3.15 19.42
C ARG A 101 -0.36 4.53 19.95
N ALA A 102 -0.24 4.74 21.26
CA ALA A 102 -0.53 6.02 21.90
C ALA A 102 0.35 7.17 21.35
N LYS A 103 1.64 6.89 21.07
CA LYS A 103 2.54 7.88 20.48
C LYS A 103 2.19 8.16 19.02
N HIS A 104 1.87 7.13 18.24
CA HIS A 104 1.49 7.29 16.83
C HIS A 104 0.14 8.03 16.68
N ILE A 105 -0.85 7.74 17.53
CA ILE A 105 -2.12 8.49 17.59
C ILE A 105 -1.85 9.97 17.87
N LYS A 106 -1.04 10.26 18.91
CA LYS A 106 -0.67 11.64 19.24
C LYS A 106 0.01 12.35 18.07
N PHE A 107 0.91 11.66 17.37
CA PHE A 107 1.61 12.18 16.20
C PHE A 107 0.65 12.54 15.05
N LEU A 108 -0.30 11.67 14.72
CA LEU A 108 -1.25 11.90 13.62
C LEU A 108 -2.30 12.97 13.98
N LYS A 109 -2.79 13.00 15.23
CA LYS A 109 -3.64 14.10 15.73
C LYS A 109 -2.91 15.44 15.61
N THR A 110 -1.64 15.49 16.03
CA THR A 110 -0.82 16.69 15.88
C THR A 110 -0.67 17.07 14.39
N SER A 111 -0.46 16.11 13.50
CA SER A 111 -0.30 16.35 12.05
C SER A 111 -1.55 16.98 11.42
N ILE A 112 -2.77 16.61 11.83
CA ILE A 112 -4.00 17.19 11.27
C ILE A 112 -4.45 18.49 11.95
N GLU A 113 -3.97 18.77 13.17
CA GLU A 113 -4.42 19.92 13.98
C GLU A 113 -3.44 21.07 14.03
N MET A 114 -2.14 20.82 13.84
CA MET A 114 -1.14 21.86 14.05
C MET A 114 -1.13 22.91 12.94
N THR A 115 -0.71 24.12 13.32
CA THR A 115 -0.23 25.09 12.35
C THR A 115 1.22 24.76 12.01
N TYR A 116 1.48 24.40 10.76
CA TYR A 116 2.82 24.05 10.31
C TYR A 116 3.73 25.28 10.19
N PRO A 117 5.02 25.17 10.56
CA PRO A 117 5.96 26.28 10.43
C PRO A 117 6.34 26.52 8.96
N LYS A 118 6.89 27.71 8.67
CA LYS A 118 7.28 28.14 7.30
C LYS A 118 8.13 27.12 6.52
N GLY A 119 8.93 26.29 7.21
CA GLY A 119 9.70 25.23 6.57
C GLY A 119 8.86 24.20 5.79
N PHE A 120 7.55 24.11 6.05
CA PHE A 120 6.63 23.20 5.35
C PHE A 120 6.02 23.79 4.08
N THR A 121 6.44 24.97 3.61
CA THR A 121 5.98 25.52 2.32
C THR A 121 6.10 24.54 1.15
N PRO A 122 7.14 23.67 1.03
CA PRO A 122 7.18 22.65 -0.03
C PRO A 122 6.01 21.65 -0.01
N MET A 123 5.31 21.51 1.11
CA MET A 123 4.13 20.66 1.27
C MET A 123 2.80 21.37 0.93
N ASP A 124 2.84 22.63 0.49
CA ASP A 124 1.61 23.41 0.24
C ASP A 124 0.73 22.82 -0.86
N SER A 125 1.32 22.18 -1.88
CA SER A 125 0.58 21.43 -2.91
C SER A 125 0.13 20.03 -2.45
N SER A 126 0.56 19.60 -1.26
CA SER A 126 0.31 18.27 -0.69
C SER A 126 -0.50 18.33 0.61
N ARG A 127 -1.19 19.44 0.89
CA ARG A 127 -2.03 19.56 2.09
C ARG A 127 -3.14 18.50 2.15
N PRO A 128 -3.88 18.18 1.07
CA PRO A 128 -4.85 17.08 1.05
C PRO A 128 -4.26 15.74 1.46
N TRP A 129 -3.03 15.45 1.05
CA TRP A 129 -2.34 14.23 1.39
C TRP A 129 -2.09 14.10 2.89
N THR A 130 -1.67 15.19 3.55
CA THR A 130 -1.47 15.20 5.00
C THR A 130 -2.77 14.88 5.75
N VAL A 131 -3.91 15.38 5.26
CA VAL A 131 -5.24 15.08 5.80
C VAL A 131 -5.57 13.60 5.63
N TYR A 132 -5.47 13.08 4.40
CA TYR A 132 -5.73 11.67 4.10
C TYR A 132 -4.86 10.72 4.94
N TRP A 133 -3.53 10.90 4.92
CA TRP A 133 -2.59 10.04 5.65
C TRP A 133 -2.87 10.04 7.14
N SER A 134 -3.21 11.20 7.72
CA SER A 134 -3.51 11.31 9.15
C SER A 134 -4.79 10.58 9.51
N LEU A 135 -5.87 10.76 8.74
CA LEU A 135 -7.18 10.16 9.02
C LEU A 135 -7.18 8.64 8.89
N VAL A 136 -6.59 8.11 7.82
CA VAL A 136 -6.52 6.66 7.60
C VAL A 136 -5.56 6.01 8.59
N GLY A 137 -4.42 6.65 8.89
CA GLY A 137 -3.52 6.22 9.97
C GLY A 137 -4.23 6.15 11.33
N LEU A 138 -5.05 7.15 11.66
CA LEU A 138 -5.84 7.16 12.91
C LEU A 138 -6.85 6.01 12.95
N HIS A 139 -7.55 5.76 11.84
CA HIS A 139 -8.45 4.61 11.73
C HIS A 139 -7.74 3.28 11.97
N MET A 140 -6.60 3.05 11.31
CA MET A 140 -5.81 1.82 11.49
C MET A 140 -5.34 1.63 12.93
N LEU A 141 -5.18 2.72 13.67
CA LEU A 141 -4.84 2.70 15.09
C LEU A 141 -6.07 2.55 16.02
N GLY A 142 -7.29 2.48 15.48
CA GLY A 142 -8.53 2.27 16.22
C GLY A 142 -9.28 3.55 16.63
N GLU A 143 -8.83 4.72 16.16
CA GLU A 143 -9.52 5.99 16.42
C GLU A 143 -10.64 6.24 15.41
N ASP A 144 -11.72 6.90 15.83
CA ASP A 144 -12.79 7.32 14.92
C ASP A 144 -12.44 8.64 14.20
N PRO A 145 -12.24 8.63 12.87
CA PRO A 145 -11.91 9.84 12.11
C PRO A 145 -13.10 10.79 11.95
N SER A 146 -14.34 10.36 12.26
CA SER A 146 -15.55 11.15 12.03
C SER A 146 -15.57 12.48 12.78
N GLN A 147 -14.80 12.60 13.87
CA GLN A 147 -14.66 13.84 14.65
C GLN A 147 -14.06 15.01 13.84
N TRP A 148 -13.36 14.76 12.72
CA TRP A 148 -12.83 15.82 11.85
C TRP A 148 -13.72 16.13 10.63
N ARG A 149 -14.90 15.50 10.50
CA ARG A 149 -15.76 15.58 9.31
C ARG A 149 -15.98 17.03 8.82
N ASP A 150 -16.47 17.91 9.69
CA ASP A 150 -16.79 19.29 9.31
C ASP A 150 -15.57 20.07 8.82
N ARG A 151 -14.39 19.82 9.42
CA ARG A 151 -13.12 20.44 9.02
C ARG A 151 -12.64 19.90 7.67
N VAL A 152 -12.83 18.61 7.40
CA VAL A 152 -12.51 18.01 6.10
C VAL A 152 -13.43 18.55 5.02
N ILE A 153 -14.74 18.68 5.28
CA ILE A 153 -15.71 19.30 4.36
C ILE A 153 -15.30 20.73 4.04
N ALA A 154 -15.01 21.55 5.06
CA ALA A 154 -14.58 22.94 4.86
C ALA A 154 -13.28 23.03 4.04
N THR A 155 -12.34 22.10 4.27
CA THR A 155 -11.09 22.02 3.50
C THR A 155 -11.37 21.65 2.04
N ALA A 156 -12.21 20.64 1.80
CA ALA A 156 -12.60 20.20 0.46
C ALA A 156 -13.28 21.33 -0.32
N GLN A 157 -14.22 22.05 0.29
CA GLN A 157 -14.88 23.21 -0.31
C GLN A 157 -13.90 24.32 -0.70
N GLN A 158 -12.85 24.54 0.09
CA GLN A 158 -11.85 25.58 -0.18
C GLN A 158 -10.94 25.23 -1.37
N VAL A 159 -10.68 23.94 -1.61
CA VAL A 159 -9.72 23.48 -2.63
C VAL A 159 -10.39 22.85 -3.86
N GLN A 160 -11.71 22.76 -3.87
CA GLN A 160 -12.48 22.32 -5.04
C GLN A 160 -12.50 23.43 -6.09
N ASN A 161 -12.14 23.07 -7.33
CA ASN A 161 -12.12 24.01 -8.43
C ASN A 161 -13.50 24.11 -9.09
N PRO A 162 -13.91 25.29 -9.58
CA PRO A 162 -15.22 25.50 -10.19
C PRO A 162 -15.40 24.73 -11.51
N ASP A 163 -14.30 24.34 -12.17
CA ASP A 163 -14.32 23.52 -13.39
C ASP A 163 -14.09 22.02 -13.11
N GLY A 164 -14.02 21.63 -11.83
CA GLY A 164 -13.94 20.24 -11.37
C GLY A 164 -12.58 19.84 -10.79
N GLY A 165 -12.59 18.84 -9.91
CA GLY A 165 -11.40 18.35 -9.22
C GLY A 165 -10.96 19.22 -8.04
N PHE A 166 -9.98 18.72 -7.28
CA PHE A 166 -9.43 19.39 -6.10
C PHE A 166 -7.93 19.68 -6.28
N GLY A 167 -7.52 20.88 -5.92
CA GLY A 167 -6.10 21.27 -5.88
C GLY A 167 -5.43 20.96 -4.53
N GLY A 168 -4.12 21.23 -4.45
CA GLY A 168 -3.35 21.10 -3.21
C GLY A 168 -3.62 22.19 -2.16
N GLY A 169 -4.17 23.32 -2.61
CA GLY A 169 -4.50 24.48 -1.79
C GLY A 169 -5.42 25.44 -2.54
N ALA A 170 -5.93 26.45 -1.84
CA ALA A 170 -6.83 27.44 -2.44
C ALA A 170 -6.16 28.14 -3.64
N GLY A 171 -6.83 28.14 -4.79
CA GLY A 171 -6.30 28.75 -6.03
C GLY A 171 -5.25 27.91 -6.77
N GLN A 172 -4.92 26.71 -6.28
CA GLN A 172 -4.09 25.76 -7.03
C GLN A 172 -4.93 24.93 -8.01
N LEU A 173 -4.32 24.58 -9.15
CA LEU A 173 -4.96 23.75 -10.17
C LEU A 173 -5.41 22.40 -9.58
N ALA A 174 -6.54 21.90 -10.07
CA ALA A 174 -6.99 20.55 -9.78
C ALA A 174 -5.96 19.52 -10.26
N HIS A 175 -5.71 18.51 -9.44
CA HIS A 175 -4.74 17.45 -9.70
C HIS A 175 -5.30 16.10 -9.22
N SER A 176 -5.02 15.02 -9.94
CA SER A 176 -5.56 13.67 -9.68
C SER A 176 -5.16 13.16 -8.30
N ALA A 177 -3.89 13.28 -7.94
CA ALA A 177 -3.36 12.94 -6.61
C ALA A 177 -4.09 13.67 -5.46
N THR A 178 -4.30 14.98 -5.55
CA THR A 178 -4.96 15.75 -4.49
C THR A 178 -6.48 15.53 -4.47
N SER A 179 -7.08 15.32 -5.64
CA SER A 179 -8.49 14.90 -5.76
C SER A 179 -8.71 13.54 -5.12
N TYR A 180 -7.84 12.57 -5.39
CA TYR A 180 -7.80 11.27 -4.74
C TYR A 180 -7.72 11.41 -3.22
N ALA A 181 -6.75 12.19 -2.72
CA ALA A 181 -6.57 12.39 -1.28
C ALA A 181 -7.80 13.05 -0.61
N ILE A 182 -8.42 14.06 -1.22
CA ILE A 182 -9.64 14.69 -0.69
C ILE A 182 -10.81 13.69 -0.68
N ILE A 183 -11.05 12.97 -1.77
CA ILE A 183 -12.16 12.00 -1.82
C ILE A 183 -11.96 10.89 -0.78
N LEU A 184 -10.75 10.33 -0.66
CA LEU A 184 -10.48 9.33 0.37
C LEU A 184 -10.61 9.88 1.79
N ALA A 185 -10.22 11.14 2.03
CA ALA A 185 -10.46 11.78 3.32
C ALA A 185 -11.96 11.93 3.62
N LEU A 186 -12.78 12.36 2.65
CA LEU A 186 -14.24 12.48 2.79
C LEU A 186 -14.90 11.11 3.03
N VAL A 187 -14.48 10.09 2.29
CA VAL A 187 -14.93 8.70 2.51
C VAL A 187 -14.56 8.22 3.91
N THR A 188 -13.33 8.48 4.36
CA THR A 188 -12.84 8.03 5.67
C THR A 188 -13.64 8.64 6.83
N VAL A 189 -13.96 9.94 6.79
CA VAL A 189 -14.80 10.59 7.83
C VAL A 189 -16.28 10.21 7.72
N GLY A 190 -16.73 9.78 6.53
CA GLY A 190 -18.08 9.32 6.23
C GLY A 190 -19.15 10.39 6.43
N GLY A 191 -20.42 9.98 6.37
CA GLY A 191 -21.57 10.89 6.49
C GLY A 191 -21.99 11.51 5.17
N LYS A 192 -23.31 11.68 5.01
CA LYS A 192 -23.92 12.17 3.75
C LYS A 192 -23.42 13.56 3.39
N GLU A 193 -23.21 14.41 4.39
CA GLU A 193 -22.73 15.78 4.23
C GLU A 193 -21.32 15.83 3.64
N ALA A 194 -20.46 14.84 3.98
CA ALA A 194 -19.13 14.73 3.41
C ALA A 194 -19.17 14.30 1.94
N LEU A 195 -20.04 13.34 1.62
CA LEU A 195 -20.20 12.83 0.25
C LEU A 195 -20.91 13.86 -0.66
N ASP A 196 -21.86 14.64 -0.13
CA ASP A 196 -22.55 15.72 -0.85
C ASP A 196 -21.66 16.94 -1.12
N ALA A 197 -20.49 17.05 -0.47
CA ALA A 197 -19.57 18.17 -0.70
C ALA A 197 -18.90 18.14 -2.09
N VAL A 198 -19.03 17.03 -2.83
CA VAL A 198 -18.35 16.79 -4.11
C VAL A 198 -19.24 17.19 -5.28
N ASP A 199 -18.76 18.09 -6.14
CA ASP A 199 -19.38 18.37 -7.43
C ASP A 199 -19.03 17.27 -8.44
N ARG A 200 -19.87 16.22 -8.45
CA ARG A 200 -19.70 15.04 -9.32
C ARG A 200 -19.70 15.39 -10.81
N LYS A 201 -20.53 16.35 -11.21
CA LYS A 201 -20.66 16.73 -12.63
C LYS A 201 -19.39 17.38 -13.14
N ASN A 202 -18.90 18.38 -12.41
CA ASN A 202 -17.66 19.06 -12.80
C ASN A 202 -16.45 18.14 -12.63
N MET A 203 -16.42 17.27 -11.62
CA MET A 203 -15.40 16.21 -11.51
C MET A 203 -15.36 15.32 -12.76
N TRP A 204 -16.52 14.87 -13.25
CA TRP A 204 -16.62 14.05 -14.46
C TRP A 204 -16.10 14.80 -15.71
N HIS A 205 -16.49 16.05 -15.91
CA HIS A 205 -15.95 16.89 -16.99
C HIS A 205 -14.43 17.07 -16.89
N TRP A 206 -13.91 17.34 -15.69
CA TRP A 206 -12.48 17.52 -15.44
C TRP A 206 -11.68 16.24 -15.73
N LEU A 207 -12.12 15.09 -15.24
CA LEU A 207 -11.50 13.80 -15.56
C LEU A 207 -11.53 13.53 -17.07
N GLY A 208 -12.60 13.91 -17.77
CA GLY A 208 -12.70 13.80 -19.22
C GLY A 208 -11.63 14.60 -19.96
N ARG A 209 -11.15 15.71 -19.39
CA ARG A 209 -10.02 16.49 -19.94
C ARG A 209 -8.67 15.82 -19.69
N MET A 210 -8.57 14.98 -18.66
CA MET A 210 -7.33 14.27 -18.30
C MET A 210 -7.09 13.02 -19.14
N LYS A 211 -8.15 12.41 -19.68
CA LYS A 211 -8.05 11.23 -20.54
C LYS A 211 -7.21 11.50 -21.79
N GLN A 212 -6.21 10.65 -22.03
CA GLN A 212 -5.32 10.75 -23.19
C GLN A 212 -5.72 9.77 -24.30
N LYS A 213 -5.20 10.04 -25.51
CA LYS A 213 -5.52 9.30 -26.74
C LYS A 213 -4.98 7.87 -26.75
N ASP A 214 -3.91 7.59 -26.03
CA ASP A 214 -3.23 6.30 -25.97
C ASP A 214 -3.76 5.40 -24.84
N GLY A 215 -4.71 5.91 -24.05
CA GLY A 215 -5.41 5.21 -22.99
C GLY A 215 -5.13 5.74 -21.58
N GLY A 216 -4.03 6.45 -21.35
CA GLY A 216 -3.67 6.93 -20.03
C GLY A 216 -4.41 8.20 -19.60
N PHE A 217 -3.92 8.79 -18.50
CA PHE A 217 -4.45 10.01 -17.91
C PHE A 217 -3.32 10.93 -17.48
N THR A 218 -3.41 12.21 -17.87
CA THR A 218 -2.55 13.24 -17.26
C THR A 218 -3.00 13.51 -15.84
N VAL A 219 -2.06 13.85 -14.94
CA VAL A 219 -2.38 14.12 -13.54
C VAL A 219 -3.09 15.47 -13.34
N CYS A 220 -2.87 16.43 -14.23
CA CYS A 220 -3.54 17.72 -14.28
C CYS A 220 -3.45 18.29 -15.70
N ALA A 221 -4.11 19.43 -15.96
CA ALA A 221 -4.02 20.08 -17.26
C ALA A 221 -2.57 20.50 -17.58
N GLY A 222 -1.99 19.89 -18.61
CA GLY A 222 -0.59 20.11 -19.00
C GLY A 222 0.44 19.42 -18.09
N GLY A 223 0.00 18.59 -17.16
CA GLY A 223 0.87 17.77 -16.31
C GLY A 223 1.36 16.50 -17.00
N GLU A 224 2.15 15.72 -16.28
CA GLU A 224 2.64 14.43 -16.73
C GLU A 224 1.53 13.40 -16.88
N GLU A 225 1.76 12.43 -17.77
CA GLU A 225 0.96 11.23 -17.94
C GLU A 225 1.72 10.03 -17.37
N ASP A 226 1.19 9.45 -16.31
CA ASP A 226 1.72 8.23 -15.72
C ASP A 226 0.63 7.44 -14.98
N ILE A 227 1.00 6.27 -14.46
CA ILE A 227 0.05 5.30 -13.90
C ILE A 227 -0.61 5.80 -12.61
N ARG A 228 -0.03 6.81 -11.93
CA ARG A 228 -0.66 7.47 -10.78
C ARG A 228 -1.88 8.23 -11.26
N GLY A 229 -1.78 8.91 -12.40
CA GLY A 229 -2.89 9.58 -13.08
C GLY A 229 -4.03 8.60 -13.35
N ALA A 230 -3.72 7.43 -13.90
CA ALA A 230 -4.69 6.37 -14.17
C ALA A 230 -5.37 5.85 -12.89
N TYR A 231 -4.60 5.40 -11.90
CA TYR A 231 -5.13 4.84 -10.65
C TYR A 231 -5.96 5.85 -9.86
N CYS A 232 -5.47 7.09 -9.73
CA CYS A 232 -6.21 8.15 -9.03
C CYS A 232 -7.53 8.45 -9.76
N SER A 233 -7.50 8.60 -11.08
CA SER A 233 -8.71 8.90 -11.87
C SER A 233 -9.74 7.78 -11.76
N MET A 234 -9.34 6.52 -11.90
CA MET A 234 -10.26 5.38 -11.80
C MET A 234 -10.81 5.20 -10.38
N THR A 235 -10.02 5.52 -9.35
CA THR A 235 -10.53 5.54 -7.96
C THR A 235 -11.65 6.56 -7.79
N LEU A 236 -11.48 7.78 -8.35
CA LEU A 236 -12.49 8.83 -8.30
C LEU A 236 -13.76 8.42 -9.05
N ILE A 237 -13.61 7.86 -10.26
CA ILE A 237 -14.74 7.41 -11.09
C ILE A 237 -15.54 6.33 -10.35
N ALA A 238 -14.87 5.33 -9.78
CA ALA A 238 -15.52 4.23 -9.07
C ALA A 238 -16.22 4.71 -7.79
N LEU A 239 -15.51 5.41 -6.90
CA LEU A 239 -16.08 5.81 -5.60
C LEU A 239 -17.21 6.82 -5.74
N LEU A 240 -17.16 7.72 -6.72
CA LEU A 240 -18.20 8.74 -6.93
C LEU A 240 -19.33 8.26 -7.86
N ASN A 241 -19.27 7.00 -8.31
CA ASN A 241 -20.20 6.41 -9.28
C ASN A 241 -20.41 7.35 -10.47
N LEU A 242 -19.31 7.76 -11.13
CA LEU A 242 -19.37 8.64 -12.30
C LEU A 242 -19.65 7.83 -13.56
N PRO A 243 -20.36 8.39 -14.56
CA PRO A 243 -20.55 7.73 -15.85
C PRO A 243 -19.23 7.36 -16.50
N LEU A 244 -19.14 6.12 -17.01
CA LEU A 244 -17.97 5.66 -17.75
C LEU A 244 -17.82 6.31 -19.12
N GLU A 245 -18.92 6.72 -19.75
CA GLU A 245 -18.87 7.49 -20.99
C GLU A 245 -18.11 8.78 -20.77
N LEU A 246 -17.28 9.15 -21.75
CA LEU A 246 -16.53 10.40 -21.67
C LEU A 246 -17.49 11.60 -21.76
N PRO A 247 -17.19 12.73 -21.12
CA PRO A 247 -17.89 13.97 -21.39
C PRO A 247 -17.93 14.31 -22.89
N PRO A 248 -19.03 14.89 -23.43
CA PRO A 248 -19.11 15.26 -24.84
C PRO A 248 -18.00 16.22 -25.28
N ASP A 249 -17.50 17.03 -24.35
CA ASP A 249 -16.41 17.99 -24.53
C ASP A 249 -15.01 17.41 -24.23
N SER A 250 -14.91 16.10 -23.93
CA SER A 250 -13.62 15.45 -23.73
C SER A 250 -12.79 15.49 -25.03
N PRO A 251 -11.56 16.04 -25.00
CA PRO A 251 -10.68 16.06 -26.16
C PRO A 251 -10.35 14.67 -26.71
N ALA A 252 -10.38 13.64 -25.86
CA ALA A 252 -10.11 12.26 -26.25
C ALA A 252 -11.14 11.71 -27.25
N ARG A 253 -12.39 12.23 -27.26
CA ARG A 253 -13.44 11.80 -28.20
C ARG A 253 -13.07 12.07 -29.67
N VAL A 254 -12.27 13.09 -29.95
CA VAL A 254 -11.77 13.38 -31.31
C VAL A 254 -10.93 12.23 -31.86
N ASN A 255 -10.32 11.43 -30.98
CA ASN A 255 -9.51 10.26 -31.34
C ASN A 255 -10.33 8.95 -31.34
N GLY A 256 -11.65 9.02 -31.22
CA GLY A 256 -12.53 7.84 -31.17
C GLY A 256 -12.66 7.20 -29.80
N ASN A 257 -12.15 7.82 -28.73
CA ASN A 257 -12.36 7.30 -27.37
C ASN A 257 -13.81 7.56 -26.94
N GLU A 258 -14.49 6.53 -26.44
CA GLU A 258 -15.90 6.62 -26.05
C GLU A 258 -16.06 6.64 -24.52
N THR A 259 -15.20 5.93 -23.80
CA THR A 259 -15.27 5.77 -22.34
C THR A 259 -13.92 6.07 -21.68
N PHE A 260 -13.94 6.26 -20.36
CA PHE A 260 -12.73 6.33 -19.55
C PHE A 260 -11.87 5.07 -19.63
N LEU A 261 -12.45 3.93 -20.01
CA LEU A 261 -11.78 2.64 -20.15
C LEU A 261 -11.12 2.44 -21.51
N THR A 262 -11.50 3.19 -22.56
CA THR A 262 -10.95 2.99 -23.91
C THR A 262 -9.41 3.08 -23.90
N GLY A 263 -8.74 1.98 -24.27
CA GLY A 263 -7.27 1.85 -24.33
C GLY A 263 -6.54 1.81 -22.99
N LEU A 264 -7.24 1.94 -21.86
CA LEU A 264 -6.60 2.06 -20.55
C LEU A 264 -5.90 0.76 -20.10
N PRO A 265 -6.53 -0.43 -20.15
CA PRO A 265 -5.84 -1.67 -19.80
C PRO A 265 -4.62 -1.95 -20.69
N GLU A 266 -4.71 -1.66 -21.99
CA GLU A 266 -3.60 -1.81 -22.94
C GLU A 266 -2.48 -0.80 -22.67
N TRP A 267 -2.81 0.39 -22.19
CA TRP A 267 -1.82 1.39 -21.74
C TRP A 267 -1.08 0.91 -20.48
N ILE A 268 -1.80 0.34 -19.52
CA ILE A 268 -1.21 -0.27 -18.31
C ILE A 268 -0.30 -1.43 -18.69
N GLN A 269 -0.72 -2.30 -19.62
CA GLN A 269 0.08 -3.41 -20.12
C GLN A 269 1.44 -2.93 -20.67
N ARG A 270 1.47 -1.82 -21.41
CA ARG A 270 2.72 -1.25 -21.95
C ARG A 270 3.67 -0.71 -20.88
N CYS A 271 3.21 -0.54 -19.65
CA CYS A 271 4.05 -0.12 -18.53
C CYS A 271 4.81 -1.29 -17.88
N GLN A 272 4.48 -2.55 -18.19
CA GLN A 272 5.26 -3.69 -17.69
C GLN A 272 6.63 -3.76 -18.38
N THR A 273 7.69 -3.92 -17.58
CA THR A 273 9.08 -3.87 -18.05
C THR A 273 9.65 -5.27 -18.26
N TYR A 274 10.86 -5.33 -18.85
CA TYR A 274 11.61 -6.57 -19.00
C TYR A 274 12.00 -7.24 -17.67
N GLU A 275 12.01 -6.49 -16.56
CA GLU A 275 12.25 -7.04 -15.21
C GLU A 275 11.05 -7.86 -14.71
N GLY A 276 9.88 -7.70 -15.35
CA GLY A 276 8.59 -8.25 -14.93
C GLY A 276 7.76 -7.27 -14.09
N GLY A 277 8.41 -6.30 -13.44
CA GLY A 277 7.74 -5.23 -12.70
C GLY A 277 7.07 -4.19 -13.61
N ILE A 278 6.43 -3.19 -13.01
CA ILE A 278 5.65 -2.18 -13.74
C ILE A 278 6.22 -0.79 -13.45
N ALA A 279 6.41 -0.01 -14.52
CA ALA A 279 6.92 1.35 -14.49
C ALA A 279 5.79 2.39 -14.45
N GLY A 280 6.15 3.65 -14.22
CA GLY A 280 5.18 4.75 -14.17
C GLY A 280 4.60 5.09 -15.54
N LEU A 281 5.41 4.93 -16.58
CA LEU A 281 5.06 5.09 -17.99
C LEU A 281 5.83 4.03 -18.80
N PRO A 282 5.45 3.77 -20.07
CA PRO A 282 6.18 2.85 -20.92
C PRO A 282 7.68 3.17 -21.00
N ASP A 283 8.50 2.13 -21.12
CA ASP A 283 9.96 2.18 -21.26
C ASP A 283 10.73 2.81 -20.09
N SER A 284 10.07 3.04 -18.94
CA SER A 284 10.73 3.47 -17.69
C SER A 284 11.08 2.28 -16.79
N GLU A 285 11.82 2.54 -15.71
CA GLU A 285 12.24 1.53 -14.73
C GLU A 285 11.06 0.99 -13.91
N ALA A 286 11.08 -0.32 -13.59
CA ALA A 286 10.07 -0.92 -12.73
C ALA A 286 10.11 -0.33 -11.32
N HIS A 287 8.93 -0.14 -10.72
CA HIS A 287 8.82 0.42 -9.37
C HIS A 287 7.59 -0.11 -8.63
N GLY A 288 7.77 -0.53 -7.38
CA GLY A 288 6.70 -1.11 -6.54
C GLY A 288 5.46 -0.22 -6.42
N ALA A 289 5.65 1.09 -6.21
CA ALA A 289 4.54 2.05 -6.16
C ALA A 289 3.70 2.09 -7.45
N TYR A 290 4.35 1.97 -8.62
CA TYR A 290 3.66 1.94 -9.91
C TYR A 290 3.02 0.59 -10.18
N ALA A 291 3.64 -0.50 -9.72
CA ALA A 291 3.03 -1.83 -9.73
C ALA A 291 1.72 -1.88 -8.92
N PHE A 292 1.69 -1.29 -7.72
CA PHE A 292 0.45 -1.17 -6.97
C PHE A 292 -0.62 -0.39 -7.73
N CYS A 293 -0.27 0.79 -8.26
CA CYS A 293 -1.20 1.61 -9.03
C CYS A 293 -1.79 0.82 -10.22
N ALA A 294 -0.96 0.07 -10.94
CA ALA A 294 -1.38 -0.77 -12.07
C ALA A 294 -2.36 -1.86 -11.65
N LEU A 295 -1.98 -2.66 -10.65
CA LEU A 295 -2.78 -3.78 -10.16
C LEU A 295 -4.10 -3.31 -9.56
N ALA A 296 -4.07 -2.23 -8.77
CA ALA A 296 -5.25 -1.65 -8.17
C ALA A 296 -6.18 -1.06 -9.23
N CYS A 297 -5.63 -0.37 -10.25
CA CYS A 297 -6.40 0.15 -11.37
C CYS A 297 -7.08 -0.97 -12.16
N LEU A 298 -6.36 -2.05 -12.52
CA LEU A 298 -6.96 -3.22 -13.16
C LEU A 298 -8.05 -3.88 -12.30
N SER A 299 -7.89 -3.87 -10.97
CA SER A 299 -8.88 -4.39 -10.01
C SER A 299 -10.08 -3.46 -9.79
N ILE A 300 -10.00 -2.20 -10.23
CA ILE A 300 -11.16 -1.29 -10.34
C ILE A 300 -11.94 -1.60 -11.61
N ILE A 301 -11.23 -1.85 -12.72
CA ILE A 301 -11.84 -2.09 -14.03
C ILE A 301 -12.66 -3.39 -14.04
N GLY A 302 -12.20 -4.43 -13.35
CA GLY A 302 -12.91 -5.70 -13.29
C GLY A 302 -12.30 -6.71 -12.31
N PRO A 303 -12.83 -7.95 -12.25
CA PRO A 303 -12.37 -8.99 -11.35
C PRO A 303 -10.85 -9.24 -11.47
N PRO A 304 -10.07 -9.26 -10.36
CA PRO A 304 -8.61 -9.42 -10.38
C PRO A 304 -8.15 -10.66 -11.16
N ALA A 305 -8.84 -11.79 -10.96
CA ALA A 305 -8.52 -13.07 -11.61
C ALA A 305 -8.69 -13.07 -13.14
N LYS A 306 -9.42 -12.08 -13.69
CA LYS A 306 -9.56 -11.88 -15.13
C LYS A 306 -8.64 -10.77 -15.63
N MET A 307 -8.68 -9.61 -14.99
CA MET A 307 -8.01 -8.41 -15.48
C MET A 307 -6.49 -8.50 -15.38
N ILE A 308 -5.95 -9.00 -14.27
CA ILE A 308 -4.50 -9.04 -14.06
C ILE A 308 -3.83 -10.04 -15.03
N PRO A 309 -4.27 -11.31 -15.14
CA PRO A 309 -3.64 -12.26 -16.07
C PRO A 309 -3.86 -11.95 -17.55
N LYS A 310 -4.92 -11.19 -17.89
CA LYS A 310 -5.20 -10.79 -19.28
C LYS A 310 -4.21 -9.74 -19.80
N TYR A 311 -3.80 -8.81 -18.94
CA TYR A 311 -3.02 -7.64 -19.34
C TYR A 311 -1.56 -7.67 -18.88
N LEU A 312 -1.19 -8.54 -17.94
CA LEU A 312 0.15 -8.60 -17.36
C LEU A 312 0.72 -10.01 -17.44
N ASP A 313 2.03 -10.12 -17.66
CA ASP A 313 2.79 -11.34 -17.46
C ASP A 313 2.97 -11.56 -15.95
N VAL A 314 2.06 -12.33 -15.36
CA VAL A 314 1.98 -12.55 -13.91
C VAL A 314 3.21 -13.30 -13.36
N PRO A 315 3.73 -14.38 -13.99
CA PRO A 315 4.96 -15.04 -13.53
C PRO A 315 6.16 -14.09 -13.38
N SER A 316 6.45 -13.25 -14.37
CA SER A 316 7.57 -12.30 -14.28
C SER A 316 7.31 -11.20 -13.25
N LEU A 317 6.05 -10.76 -13.11
CA LEU A 317 5.66 -9.81 -12.06
C LEU A 317 5.87 -10.36 -10.64
N ILE A 318 5.48 -11.62 -10.40
CA ILE A 318 5.71 -12.30 -9.11
C ILE A 318 7.21 -12.38 -8.82
N HIS A 319 8.02 -12.76 -9.82
CA HIS A 319 9.48 -12.81 -9.67
C HIS A 319 10.06 -11.45 -9.28
N CYS A 320 9.67 -10.38 -9.98
CA CYS A 320 10.12 -9.02 -9.71
C CYS A 320 9.70 -8.55 -8.32
N LEU A 321 8.42 -8.68 -7.94
CA LEU A 321 7.94 -8.22 -6.63
C LEU A 321 8.55 -9.04 -5.48
N SER A 322 8.76 -10.34 -5.67
CA SER A 322 9.40 -11.19 -4.66
C SER A 322 10.85 -10.80 -4.40
N SER A 323 11.59 -10.34 -5.42
CA SER A 323 12.99 -9.94 -5.27
C SER A 323 13.18 -8.59 -4.56
N LEU A 324 12.09 -7.83 -4.36
CA LEU A 324 12.11 -6.58 -3.62
C LEU A 324 12.12 -6.77 -2.10
N GLN A 325 11.85 -7.97 -1.58
CA GLN A 325 11.94 -8.24 -0.14
C GLN A 325 13.35 -8.67 0.24
N HIS A 326 14.00 -7.87 1.09
CA HIS A 326 15.41 -8.10 1.42
C HIS A 326 15.58 -8.92 2.70
N ALA A 327 16.78 -9.45 2.92
CA ALA A 327 17.21 -9.99 4.20
C ALA A 327 18.64 -9.49 4.48
N PRO A 328 18.98 -9.12 5.73
CA PRO A 328 18.18 -9.30 6.95
C PRO A 328 17.12 -8.22 7.18
N GLU A 329 17.07 -7.13 6.40
CA GLU A 329 16.16 -6.02 6.72
C GLU A 329 14.69 -6.39 6.69
N THR A 330 14.27 -7.37 5.87
CA THR A 330 12.90 -7.92 5.76
C THR A 330 11.82 -7.00 5.24
N GLY A 331 12.10 -5.69 5.16
CA GLY A 331 11.31 -4.71 4.44
C GLY A 331 11.40 -4.86 2.91
N PHE A 332 10.62 -4.04 2.22
CA PHE A 332 10.63 -3.98 0.77
C PHE A 332 11.45 -2.78 0.27
N ALA A 333 12.23 -2.99 -0.79
CA ALA A 333 12.74 -1.93 -1.64
C ALA A 333 11.69 -1.54 -2.70
N GLY A 334 11.84 -0.35 -3.27
CA GLY A 334 10.95 0.12 -4.33
C GLY A 334 11.28 -0.41 -5.71
N ARG A 335 12.54 -0.80 -5.93
CA ARG A 335 13.10 -1.23 -7.22
C ARG A 335 14.45 -1.90 -7.02
N THR A 336 14.90 -2.62 -8.05
CA THR A 336 16.14 -3.41 -8.06
C THR A 336 17.37 -2.60 -7.61
N ASN A 337 18.19 -3.17 -6.73
CA ASN A 337 19.42 -2.56 -6.18
C ASN A 337 19.23 -1.22 -5.45
N LYS A 338 18.02 -0.94 -4.94
CA LYS A 338 17.75 0.17 -4.02
C LYS A 338 17.48 -0.34 -2.61
N LEU A 339 17.42 0.60 -1.67
CA LEU A 339 17.30 0.31 -0.26
C LEU A 339 15.85 0.01 0.12
N VAL A 340 15.68 -0.72 1.22
CA VAL A 340 14.38 -0.85 1.88
C VAL A 340 13.84 0.51 2.35
N ASP A 341 12.52 0.64 2.36
CA ASP A 341 11.79 1.82 2.85
C ASP A 341 10.41 1.40 3.36
N GLY A 342 10.05 1.91 4.54
CA GLY A 342 8.79 1.62 5.24
C GLY A 342 7.54 1.89 4.42
N CYS A 343 7.54 2.82 3.45
CA CYS A 343 6.36 3.05 2.62
C CYS A 343 6.09 1.91 1.61
N TYR A 344 7.12 1.15 1.21
CA TYR A 344 6.93 -0.02 0.36
C TYR A 344 6.27 -1.19 1.09
N SER A 345 6.11 -1.10 2.41
CA SER A 345 5.20 -1.96 3.16
C SER A 345 3.80 -1.94 2.56
N HIS A 346 3.30 -0.79 2.12
CA HIS A 346 2.06 -0.70 1.38
C HIS A 346 2.26 -0.91 -0.13
N TRP A 347 3.17 -0.18 -0.75
CA TRP A 347 3.28 -0.16 -2.21
C TRP A 347 3.73 -1.49 -2.82
N VAL A 348 4.48 -2.33 -2.10
CA VAL A 348 4.82 -3.68 -2.53
C VAL A 348 3.97 -4.70 -1.77
N GLY A 349 3.83 -4.55 -0.45
CA GLY A 349 2.99 -5.46 0.37
C GLY A 349 1.53 -5.54 -0.09
N GLY A 350 0.94 -4.41 -0.49
CA GLY A 350 -0.42 -4.32 -1.01
C GLY A 350 -0.60 -5.02 -2.36
N CYS A 351 0.44 -5.09 -3.21
CA CYS A 351 0.39 -5.84 -4.47
C CYS A 351 0.09 -7.32 -4.22
N TRP A 352 0.60 -7.89 -3.13
CA TRP A 352 0.37 -9.30 -2.82
C TRP A 352 -1.09 -9.62 -2.48
N SER A 353 -1.83 -8.68 -1.90
CA SER A 353 -3.28 -8.85 -1.70
C SER A 353 -4.01 -8.95 -3.05
N LEU A 354 -3.65 -8.10 -4.00
CA LEU A 354 -4.26 -8.07 -5.33
C LEU A 354 -3.86 -9.30 -6.17
N LEU A 355 -2.60 -9.72 -6.11
CA LEU A 355 -2.10 -10.91 -6.80
C LEU A 355 -2.64 -12.21 -6.21
N SER A 356 -2.77 -12.29 -4.87
CA SER A 356 -3.36 -13.47 -4.23
C SER A 356 -4.81 -13.66 -4.68
N ALA A 357 -5.59 -12.58 -4.74
CA ALA A 357 -6.94 -12.61 -5.31
C ALA A 357 -6.96 -13.00 -6.80
N ALA A 358 -6.01 -12.49 -7.60
CA ALA A 358 -5.91 -12.84 -9.01
C ALA A 358 -5.58 -14.33 -9.25
N LEU A 359 -4.88 -14.95 -8.31
CA LEU A 359 -4.46 -16.35 -8.37
C LEU A 359 -5.37 -17.31 -7.59
N GLY A 360 -6.39 -16.80 -6.90
CA GLY A 360 -7.23 -17.59 -6.00
C GLY A 360 -6.49 -18.17 -4.79
N LEU A 361 -5.40 -17.51 -4.36
CA LEU A 361 -4.61 -17.93 -3.21
C LEU A 361 -5.22 -17.37 -1.92
N VAL A 362 -5.59 -18.27 -1.00
CA VAL A 362 -6.16 -17.91 0.30
C VAL A 362 -5.25 -18.32 1.46
N THR A 363 -4.54 -19.43 1.32
CA THR A 363 -3.70 -20.01 2.40
C THR A 363 -2.20 -20.01 2.08
N THR A 364 -1.81 -19.65 0.87
CA THR A 364 -0.41 -19.69 0.42
C THR A 364 0.11 -18.27 0.28
N ASP A 365 1.12 -17.92 1.07
CA ASP A 365 1.80 -16.64 0.94
C ASP A 365 2.97 -16.70 -0.04
N LEU A 366 3.05 -15.68 -0.90
CA LEU A 366 4.14 -15.49 -1.87
C LEU A 366 5.25 -14.56 -1.34
N TRP A 367 5.14 -14.13 -0.08
CA TRP A 367 6.00 -13.13 0.55
C TRP A 367 6.10 -13.36 2.06
N SER A 368 7.11 -12.81 2.71
CA SER A 368 7.28 -12.95 4.16
C SER A 368 6.48 -11.88 4.90
N ARG A 369 5.25 -12.21 5.33
CA ARG A 369 4.42 -11.35 6.19
C ARG A 369 5.10 -11.04 7.52
N GLU A 370 5.64 -12.06 8.19
CA GLU A 370 6.38 -11.91 9.45
C GLU A 370 7.59 -10.99 9.26
N GLY A 371 8.36 -11.19 8.19
CA GLY A 371 9.50 -10.33 7.87
C GLY A 371 9.07 -8.86 7.75
N LEU A 372 8.03 -8.58 6.96
CA LEU A 372 7.57 -7.19 6.84
C LEU A 372 7.13 -6.60 8.19
N ALA A 373 6.38 -7.36 8.99
CA ALA A 373 5.94 -6.91 10.31
C ALA A 373 7.13 -6.61 11.24
N ARG A 374 8.18 -7.45 11.21
CA ARG A 374 9.44 -7.21 11.95
C ARG A 374 10.11 -5.93 11.49
N TYR A 375 10.25 -5.69 10.18
CA TYR A 375 10.82 -4.44 9.68
C TYR A 375 10.06 -3.21 10.19
N ILE A 376 8.72 -3.23 10.11
CA ILE A 376 7.88 -2.11 10.53
C ILE A 376 8.01 -1.86 12.05
N LEU A 377 7.87 -2.91 12.86
CA LEU A 377 7.82 -2.79 14.32
C LEU A 377 9.20 -2.56 14.94
N CYS A 378 10.26 -3.13 14.35
CA CYS A 378 11.63 -2.95 14.84
C CYS A 378 12.27 -1.66 14.30
N CYS A 379 12.22 -1.43 12.98
CA CYS A 379 13.04 -0.40 12.33
C CYS A 379 12.28 0.91 12.08
N CYS A 380 10.98 0.85 11.80
CA CYS A 380 10.22 2.00 11.33
C CYS A 380 9.51 2.81 12.42
N GLN A 381 9.43 2.34 13.68
CA GLN A 381 8.80 3.12 14.75
C GLN A 381 9.69 4.30 15.19
N GLY A 382 9.13 5.50 15.24
CA GLY A 382 9.80 6.68 15.78
C GLY A 382 9.64 6.83 17.29
N ASP A 383 10.70 7.21 18.00
CA ASP A 383 10.72 7.31 19.47
C ASP A 383 9.66 8.25 20.06
N ARG A 384 9.28 9.28 19.30
CA ARG A 384 8.30 10.32 19.66
C ARG A 384 6.95 10.15 18.95
N GLY A 385 6.68 8.99 18.36
CA GLY A 385 5.50 8.73 17.54
C GLY A 385 5.76 8.94 16.05
N GLY A 386 4.79 8.51 15.24
CA GLY A 386 4.94 8.34 13.79
C GLY A 386 5.80 7.13 13.40
N LEU A 387 5.73 6.74 12.12
CA LEU A 387 6.64 5.78 11.49
C LEU A 387 7.44 6.46 10.37
N ARG A 388 8.57 5.86 10.00
CA ARG A 388 9.59 6.42 9.10
C ARG A 388 9.98 5.46 7.98
N ASP A 389 10.65 5.99 6.97
CA ASP A 389 11.32 5.25 5.88
C ASP A 389 12.23 4.13 6.45
N LYS A 390 13.28 4.51 7.16
CA LYS A 390 14.31 3.62 7.73
C LYS A 390 14.91 4.24 8.99
N PRO A 391 15.68 3.51 9.83
CA PRO A 391 16.18 3.98 11.13
C PRO A 391 16.76 5.41 11.16
N SER A 392 17.55 5.80 10.17
CA SER A 392 18.19 7.12 10.11
C SER A 392 17.27 8.29 9.73
N LYS A 393 15.99 8.04 9.41
CA LYS A 393 15.04 9.06 8.92
C LYS A 393 14.07 9.52 10.00
N HIS A 394 13.54 10.75 9.82
CA HIS A 394 12.49 11.27 10.68
C HIS A 394 11.13 10.68 10.29
N PRO A 395 10.22 10.45 11.26
CA PRO A 395 8.84 10.09 10.97
C PRO A 395 8.08 11.22 10.27
N ASP A 396 7.15 10.84 9.40
CA ASP A 396 6.18 11.72 8.76
C ASP A 396 4.82 11.02 8.59
N ALA A 397 3.78 11.78 8.24
CA ALA A 397 2.43 11.23 8.09
C ALA A 397 2.33 10.21 6.94
N TYR A 398 3.09 10.40 5.85
CA TYR A 398 3.11 9.51 4.69
C TYR A 398 3.62 8.12 5.07
N HIS A 399 4.82 8.03 5.67
CA HIS A 399 5.40 6.77 6.12
C HIS A 399 4.58 6.17 7.25
N THR A 400 4.04 6.99 8.16
CA THR A 400 3.12 6.51 9.21
C THR A 400 1.93 5.77 8.61
N ASN A 401 1.23 6.40 7.66
CA ASN A 401 0.09 5.79 6.99
C ASN A 401 0.48 4.50 6.25
N TYR A 402 1.52 4.54 5.42
CA TYR A 402 1.84 3.41 4.55
C TYR A 402 2.56 2.25 5.25
N CYS A 403 3.26 2.50 6.35
CA CYS A 403 3.72 1.42 7.23
C CYS A 403 2.52 0.73 7.89
N LEU A 404 1.55 1.48 8.41
CA LEU A 404 0.35 0.91 9.04
C LEU A 404 -0.51 0.15 8.02
N ALA A 405 -0.67 0.68 6.80
CA ALA A 405 -1.39 -0.01 5.73
C ALA A 405 -0.67 -1.30 5.30
N GLY A 406 0.66 -1.30 5.26
CA GLY A 406 1.45 -2.51 5.02
C GLY A 406 1.36 -3.53 6.15
N LEU A 407 1.33 -3.07 7.42
CA LEU A 407 1.11 -3.93 8.58
C LEU A 407 -0.29 -4.56 8.54
N SER A 408 -1.31 -3.79 8.15
CA SER A 408 -2.65 -4.31 7.87
C SER A 408 -2.62 -5.38 6.77
N ALA A 409 -1.94 -5.12 5.64
CA ALA A 409 -1.83 -6.10 4.56
C ALA A 409 -1.11 -7.38 5.00
N ALA A 410 -0.11 -7.26 5.89
CA ALA A 410 0.58 -8.40 6.48
C ALA A 410 -0.31 -9.19 7.43
N GLN A 411 -1.20 -8.55 8.20
CA GLN A 411 -2.01 -9.19 9.23
C GLN A 411 -3.29 -9.86 8.69
N TYR A 412 -3.86 -9.36 7.60
CA TYR A 412 -5.15 -9.86 7.07
C TYR A 412 -5.05 -10.44 5.67
N VAL A 413 -5.99 -11.32 5.33
CA VAL A 413 -6.19 -11.85 3.98
C VAL A 413 -7.35 -11.10 3.33
N ALA A 414 -7.06 -10.39 2.24
CA ALA A 414 -8.09 -9.75 1.43
C ALA A 414 -8.60 -10.75 0.37
N GLU A 415 -9.87 -11.11 0.46
CA GLU A 415 -10.53 -12.06 -0.42
C GLU A 415 -11.43 -11.29 -1.40
N TYR A 416 -11.32 -11.60 -2.70
CA TYR A 416 -12.27 -11.12 -3.70
C TYR A 416 -13.43 -12.12 -3.80
N VAL A 417 -14.65 -11.66 -3.57
CA VAL A 417 -15.85 -12.50 -3.59
C VAL A 417 -16.52 -12.39 -4.94
N VAL A 418 -16.61 -13.51 -5.65
CA VAL A 418 -17.39 -13.58 -6.90
C VAL A 418 -18.88 -13.57 -6.54
N PRO A 419 -19.69 -12.62 -7.06
CA PRO A 419 -21.13 -12.57 -6.80
C PRO A 419 -21.85 -13.87 -7.15
N GLU A 420 -22.84 -14.27 -6.34
CA GLU A 420 -23.69 -15.43 -6.61
C GLU A 420 -24.45 -15.23 -7.93
N GLY A 421 -24.21 -16.12 -8.91
CA GLY A 421 -24.77 -16.04 -10.27
C GLY A 421 -23.70 -15.94 -11.37
N GLU A 422 -22.52 -15.41 -11.08
CA GLU A 422 -21.39 -15.37 -12.02
C GLU A 422 -20.64 -16.70 -12.11
N ASN A 423 -20.87 -17.64 -11.18
CA ASN A 423 -20.29 -18.98 -11.18
C ASN A 423 -20.95 -19.97 -12.16
N SER A 424 -21.85 -19.51 -13.05
CA SER A 424 -22.56 -20.42 -13.97
C SER A 424 -22.94 -19.85 -15.34
N SER A 425 -22.34 -18.75 -15.79
CA SER A 425 -22.59 -18.22 -17.14
C SER A 425 -21.35 -17.55 -17.74
N GLU A 426 -20.69 -18.24 -18.68
CA GLU A 426 -19.60 -17.71 -19.52
C GLU A 426 -20.13 -16.76 -20.63
N THR A 427 -21.12 -15.93 -20.34
CA THR A 427 -21.63 -14.97 -21.31
C THR A 427 -20.81 -13.68 -21.25
N LEU A 428 -20.24 -13.28 -22.39
CA LEU A 428 -19.54 -12.00 -22.57
C LEU A 428 -20.38 -10.79 -22.08
N ASP A 429 -21.71 -10.91 -22.10
CA ASP A 429 -22.65 -9.85 -21.73
C ASP A 429 -22.65 -9.53 -20.22
N ASP A 430 -22.56 -10.53 -19.34
CA ASP A 430 -22.52 -10.31 -17.89
C ASP A 430 -21.16 -9.75 -17.45
N GLU A 431 -20.08 -10.19 -18.11
CA GLU A 431 -18.73 -9.66 -17.91
C GLU A 431 -18.63 -8.19 -18.34
N LEU A 432 -19.21 -7.86 -19.50
CA LEU A 432 -19.29 -6.49 -19.96
C LEU A 432 -20.13 -5.64 -19.01
N ALA A 433 -21.23 -6.17 -18.46
CA ALA A 433 -22.07 -5.45 -17.50
C ALA A 433 -21.32 -5.09 -16.21
N GLY A 434 -20.54 -6.00 -15.63
CA GLY A 434 -19.72 -5.74 -14.44
C GLY A 434 -18.60 -4.72 -14.68
N ILE A 435 -17.96 -4.78 -15.86
CA ILE A 435 -16.96 -3.79 -16.29
C ILE A 435 -17.62 -2.42 -16.56
N VAL A 436 -18.82 -2.41 -17.14
CA VAL A 436 -19.60 -1.21 -17.44
C VAL A 436 -20.10 -0.52 -16.15
N ALA A 437 -20.27 -1.26 -15.06
CA ALA A 437 -20.74 -0.73 -13.78
C ALA A 437 -19.62 -0.52 -12.72
N LEU A 438 -18.37 -0.90 -13.00
CA LEU A 438 -17.24 -0.85 -12.04
C LEU A 438 -17.57 -1.44 -10.66
N THR A 439 -18.23 -2.60 -10.63
CA THR A 439 -18.69 -3.22 -9.36
C THR A 439 -17.57 -4.00 -8.66
N ALA A 440 -16.54 -4.43 -9.39
CA ALA A 440 -15.43 -5.24 -8.88
C ALA A 440 -14.75 -4.69 -7.61
N PRO A 441 -14.38 -3.39 -7.50
CA PRO A 441 -13.71 -2.89 -6.31
C PRO A 441 -14.61 -2.88 -5.06
N PHE A 442 -15.89 -3.20 -5.15
CA PHE A 442 -16.82 -3.30 -4.01
C PHE A 442 -17.06 -4.76 -3.55
N GLN A 443 -16.41 -5.73 -4.20
CA GLN A 443 -16.54 -7.17 -3.91
C GLN A 443 -15.45 -7.74 -2.99
N TRP A 444 -14.71 -6.88 -2.28
CA TRP A 444 -13.62 -7.30 -1.40
C TRP A 444 -14.09 -7.52 0.03
N ARG A 445 -13.58 -8.59 0.66
CA ARG A 445 -13.81 -8.91 2.07
C ARG A 445 -12.51 -9.14 2.80
N ILE A 446 -12.49 -8.76 4.07
CA ILE A 446 -11.35 -8.93 4.96
C ILE A 446 -11.90 -9.50 6.28
N GLU A 447 -12.19 -10.79 6.27
CA GLU A 447 -12.79 -11.51 7.42
C GLU A 447 -11.78 -12.41 8.14
N ARG A 448 -10.59 -12.62 7.54
CA ARG A 448 -9.60 -13.59 8.01
C ARG A 448 -8.27 -12.91 8.34
N GLU A 449 -7.72 -13.28 9.49
CA GLU A 449 -6.33 -13.01 9.84
C GLU A 449 -5.41 -14.03 9.17
N SER A 450 -4.30 -13.55 8.61
CA SER A 450 -3.24 -14.40 8.10
C SER A 450 -2.51 -15.13 9.23
N GLU A 451 -1.74 -16.17 8.90
CA GLU A 451 -0.87 -16.81 9.88
C GLU A 451 0.31 -15.90 10.25
N GLY A 452 0.62 -15.82 11.55
CA GLY A 452 1.77 -15.10 12.05
C GLY A 452 1.64 -14.71 13.53
N PRO A 453 2.67 -14.08 14.10
CA PRO A 453 2.73 -13.69 15.51
C PRO A 453 1.90 -12.44 15.82
N TRP A 454 0.62 -12.41 15.42
CA TRP A 454 -0.26 -11.24 15.53
C TRP A 454 -0.98 -11.18 16.88
N SER A 455 -0.28 -10.77 17.94
CA SER A 455 -0.97 -10.44 19.20
C SER A 455 -1.79 -9.14 19.06
N GLU A 456 -2.82 -8.98 19.90
CA GLU A 456 -3.65 -7.76 19.93
C GLU A 456 -2.82 -6.47 20.13
N GLU A 457 -1.64 -6.60 20.73
CA GLU A 457 -0.73 -5.49 21.02
C GLU A 457 -0.06 -4.90 19.77
N VAL A 458 -0.03 -5.65 18.66
CA VAL A 458 0.55 -5.25 17.38
C VAL A 458 -0.48 -5.12 16.24
N LYS A 459 -1.71 -5.59 16.44
CA LYS A 459 -2.77 -5.56 15.43
C LYS A 459 -3.20 -4.15 15.05
N VAL A 460 -3.44 -3.90 13.76
CA VAL A 460 -4.07 -2.66 13.26
C VAL A 460 -5.41 -2.99 12.61
N MET A 461 -6.26 -1.98 12.42
CA MET A 461 -7.53 -2.18 11.71
C MET A 461 -7.29 -2.41 10.21
N PRO A 462 -8.08 -3.27 9.56
CA PRO A 462 -7.92 -3.56 8.14
C PRO A 462 -8.33 -2.38 7.24
N VAL A 463 -7.62 -2.19 6.13
CA VAL A 463 -7.98 -1.23 5.06
C VAL A 463 -8.27 -1.93 3.75
N HIS A 464 -9.12 -1.32 2.92
CA HIS A 464 -9.50 -1.83 1.61
C HIS A 464 -8.26 -1.99 0.69
N PRO A 465 -8.03 -3.15 0.05
CA PRO A 465 -6.80 -3.43 -0.68
C PRO A 465 -6.61 -2.55 -1.93
N VAL A 466 -7.71 -2.04 -2.50
CA VAL A 466 -7.70 -1.19 -3.70
C VAL A 466 -7.77 0.30 -3.36
N PHE A 467 -8.48 0.69 -2.31
CA PHE A 467 -8.79 2.11 -2.02
C PHE A 467 -8.07 2.65 -0.79
N VAL A 468 -7.47 1.76 0.02
CA VAL A 468 -6.61 2.10 1.16
C VAL A 468 -7.32 3.01 2.17
N VAL A 469 -8.61 2.73 2.42
CA VAL A 469 -9.48 3.40 3.40
C VAL A 469 -10.29 2.32 4.14
N PRO A 470 -11.03 2.65 5.22
CA PRO A 470 -11.80 1.66 5.97
C PRO A 470 -12.81 0.92 5.07
N VAL A 471 -12.85 -0.41 5.16
CA VAL A 471 -13.70 -1.26 4.28
C VAL A 471 -15.18 -0.89 4.41
N ASN A 472 -15.66 -0.62 5.62
CA ASN A 472 -17.04 -0.21 5.86
C ASN A 472 -17.38 1.16 5.24
N ARG A 473 -16.41 2.08 5.16
CA ARG A 473 -16.60 3.40 4.53
C ARG A 473 -16.67 3.30 3.01
N VAL A 474 -15.95 2.36 2.40
CA VAL A 474 -16.08 2.06 0.97
C VAL A 474 -17.51 1.64 0.66
N LYS A 475 -18.07 0.71 1.44
CA LYS A 475 -19.46 0.26 1.28
C LYS A 475 -20.46 1.40 1.47
N GLU A 476 -20.32 2.20 2.52
CA GLU A 476 -21.18 3.38 2.76
C GLU A 476 -21.17 4.35 1.58
N CYS A 477 -19.97 4.63 1.03
CA CYS A 477 -19.80 5.50 -0.13
C CYS A 477 -20.50 4.94 -1.39
N HIS A 478 -20.30 3.65 -1.66
CA HIS A 478 -20.92 2.96 -2.78
C HIS A 478 -22.46 2.98 -2.69
N ASP A 479 -23.00 2.48 -1.58
CA ASP A 479 -24.44 2.44 -1.31
C ASP A 479 -25.05 3.86 -1.42
N TYR A 480 -24.31 4.90 -1.02
CA TYR A 480 -24.75 6.29 -1.15
C TYR A 480 -24.87 6.74 -2.61
N PHE A 481 -23.79 6.62 -3.40
CA PHE A 481 -23.78 7.13 -4.77
C PHE A 481 -24.55 6.26 -5.76
N GLU A 482 -24.86 5.00 -5.44
CA GLU A 482 -25.85 4.22 -6.19
C GLU A 482 -27.25 4.84 -6.13
N THR A 483 -27.63 5.47 -5.01
CA THR A 483 -28.92 6.18 -4.90
C THR A 483 -28.97 7.50 -5.68
N LYS A 484 -27.82 8.00 -6.14
CA LYS A 484 -27.69 9.27 -6.87
C LYS A 484 -27.59 8.97 -8.37
N SER A 485 -28.72 8.63 -8.99
CA SER A 485 -28.81 8.37 -10.44
C SER A 485 -28.38 9.61 -11.24
N GLY A 486 -27.35 9.47 -12.07
CA GLY A 486 -26.77 10.59 -12.82
C GLY A 486 -26.06 11.60 -11.92
N PHE A 487 -25.97 12.84 -12.40
CA PHE A 487 -25.48 13.98 -11.65
C PHE A 487 -26.43 15.16 -11.77
#